data_AF-A0AAW2QX35-F1
#
_entry.id   AF-A0AAW2QX35-F1
#
_cell.length_a   1.000
_cell.length_b   1.000
_cell.length_c   1.000
_cell.angle_alpha   90.00
_cell.angle_beta   90.00
_cell.angle_gamma   90.00
#
_symmetry.space_group_name_H-M   'P 1'
#
loop_
_entity.id
_entity.type
_entity.pdbx_description
1 polymer ?
#
loop_
_entity_poly.entity_id
_entity_poly.type
_entity_poly.pdbx_seq_one_letter_code
_entity_poly.pdbx_strand_id
1 'polypeptide(L)'
;MIIMSTAKTMGAPYVEAISNCNLSQVVTNPVPKNMDKLLPFKVDDVQNLGMFVQVTYFSCGGIAVGLVMSHKIADALSFFLVANKWAAVARNGNYDDVPCPMFEGAKIFPPRDSARFKPSTGIMKEEPVTKIFMFPASKISTLQER
;
A
#
# COMPACT_ATOMS: atom_id res chain seq x y z
N MET A 1 -8.94 2.11 -22.15
CA MET A 1 -10.23 1.41 -22.36
C MET A 1 -10.58 0.72 -21.06
N ILE A 2 -11.56 1.23 -20.31
CA ILE A 2 -11.99 0.65 -19.03
C ILE A 2 -12.95 -0.48 -19.36
N ILE A 3 -12.56 -1.73 -19.13
CA ILE A 3 -13.48 -2.86 -19.19
C ILE A 3 -14.23 -2.89 -17.85
N MET A 4 -15.48 -2.44 -17.84
CA MET A 4 -16.41 -2.75 -16.76
C MET A 4 -17.33 -3.87 -17.23
N SER A 5 -17.16 -5.05 -16.64
CA SER A 5 -18.09 -6.17 -16.78
C SER A 5 -18.96 -6.25 -15.53
N THR A 6 -20.27 -6.34 -15.73
CA THR A 6 -21.29 -6.37 -14.69
C THR A 6 -21.47 -7.77 -14.09
N ALA A 7 -21.06 -7.96 -12.84
CA ALA A 7 -21.78 -8.67 -11.76
C ALA A 7 -20.88 -8.87 -10.51
N LYS A 8 -21.21 -8.23 -9.39
CA LYS A 8 -20.84 -8.56 -7.99
C LYS A 8 -19.35 -8.77 -7.60
N THR A 9 -18.38 -8.39 -8.41
CA THR A 9 -16.96 -8.28 -7.99
C THR A 9 -16.33 -7.06 -8.65
N MET A 10 -16.41 -5.89 -8.01
CA MET A 10 -15.55 -4.78 -8.39
C MET A 10 -14.14 -5.17 -7.92
N GLY A 11 -13.36 -5.79 -8.81
CA GLY A 11 -11.98 -6.18 -8.53
C GLY A 11 -11.11 -4.99 -8.11
N ALA A 12 -9.89 -5.26 -7.65
CA ALA A 12 -8.96 -4.18 -7.31
C ALA A 12 -8.60 -3.39 -8.57
N PRO A 13 -8.82 -2.05 -8.61
CA PRO A 13 -8.45 -1.26 -9.77
C PRO A 13 -6.94 -1.32 -10.01
N TYR A 14 -6.57 -1.45 -11.28
CA TYR A 14 -5.21 -1.57 -11.76
C TYR A 14 -4.93 -0.45 -12.76
N VAL A 15 -3.87 0.31 -12.52
CA VAL A 15 -3.47 1.44 -13.36
C VAL A 15 -2.04 1.25 -13.85
N GLU A 16 -1.79 1.51 -15.13
CA GLU A 16 -0.45 1.63 -15.68
C GLU A 16 -0.12 3.10 -15.92
N ALA A 17 1.08 3.50 -15.52
CA ALA A 17 1.60 4.84 -15.69
C ALA A 17 2.99 4.79 -16.34
N ILE A 18 3.34 5.85 -17.06
CA ILE A 18 4.66 6.00 -17.67
C ILE A 18 5.30 7.27 -17.11
N SER A 19 6.52 7.14 -16.60
CA SER A 19 7.34 8.24 -16.15
C SER A 19 8.41 8.54 -17.18
N ASN A 20 8.62 9.82 -17.46
CA ASN A 20 9.67 10.31 -18.37
C ASN A 20 11.05 10.42 -17.69
N CYS A 21 11.17 10.08 -16.42
CA CYS A 21 12.44 10.11 -15.67
C CYS A 21 13.00 8.70 -15.42
N ASN A 22 14.26 8.64 -14.99
CA ASN A 22 14.89 7.40 -14.53
C ASN A 22 14.47 7.10 -13.07
N LEU A 23 14.33 5.83 -12.73
CA LEU A 23 13.97 5.39 -11.37
C LEU A 23 14.96 5.93 -10.31
N SER A 24 16.25 6.01 -10.63
CA SER A 24 17.29 6.56 -9.74
C SER A 24 17.00 8.00 -9.31
N GLN A 25 16.39 8.81 -10.18
CA GLN A 25 16.03 10.19 -9.87
C GLN A 25 14.93 10.28 -8.80
N VAL A 26 14.18 9.21 -8.57
CA VAL A 26 13.13 9.12 -7.54
C VAL A 26 13.66 8.52 -6.24
N VAL A 27 14.50 7.48 -6.30
CA VAL A 27 14.89 6.70 -5.12
C VAL A 27 16.17 7.18 -4.42
N THR A 28 17.06 7.91 -5.10
CA THR A 28 18.36 8.32 -4.51
C THR A 28 18.22 9.38 -3.43
N ASN A 29 17.28 10.32 -3.59
CA ASN A 29 16.96 11.32 -2.58
C ASN A 29 15.44 11.49 -2.51
N PRO A 30 14.75 10.52 -1.86
CA PRO A 30 13.31 10.43 -1.91
C PRO A 30 12.67 11.60 -1.16
N VAL A 31 11.80 12.34 -1.84
CA VAL A 31 10.90 13.31 -1.21
C VAL A 31 9.58 12.59 -0.94
N PRO A 32 9.19 12.35 0.34
CA PRO A 32 8.02 11.52 0.66
C PRO A 32 6.73 11.96 -0.05
N LYS A 33 6.46 13.27 -0.10
CA LYS A 33 5.28 13.83 -0.81
C LYS A 33 5.25 13.51 -2.31
N ASN A 34 6.39 13.23 -2.94
CA ASN A 34 6.43 12.85 -4.36
C ASN A 34 6.06 11.38 -4.60
N MET A 35 6.12 10.53 -3.56
CA MET A 35 5.79 9.10 -3.69
C MET A 35 4.30 8.87 -3.96
N ASP A 36 3.44 9.82 -3.61
CA ASP A 36 2.00 9.78 -3.91
C ASP A 36 1.72 9.71 -5.42
N LYS A 37 2.65 10.17 -6.26
CA LYS A 37 2.55 10.06 -7.73
C LYS A 37 2.70 8.64 -8.25
N LEU A 38 3.24 7.74 -7.42
CA LEU A 38 3.37 6.31 -7.72
C LEU A 38 2.14 5.52 -7.26
N LEU A 39 1.10 6.20 -6.79
CA LEU A 39 -0.18 5.63 -6.36
C LEU A 39 -1.31 6.10 -7.28
N PRO A 40 -2.34 5.26 -7.49
CA PRO A 40 -3.41 5.59 -8.43
C PRO A 40 -4.37 6.67 -7.92
N PHE A 41 -4.40 6.90 -6.60
CA PHE A 41 -5.24 7.88 -5.92
C PHE A 41 -4.48 8.44 -4.72
N LYS A 42 -4.83 9.66 -4.28
CA LYS A 42 -4.41 10.13 -2.96
C LYS A 42 -5.04 9.21 -1.91
N VAL A 43 -4.24 8.82 -0.91
CA VAL A 43 -4.67 7.88 0.14
C VAL A 43 -5.96 8.34 0.84
N ASP A 44 -6.16 9.66 0.96
CA ASP A 44 -7.31 10.27 1.64
C ASP A 44 -8.62 10.25 0.82
N ASP A 45 -8.55 10.05 -0.50
CA ASP A 45 -9.72 10.09 -1.40
C ASP A 45 -10.41 8.71 -1.53
N VAL A 46 -9.85 7.68 -0.90
CA VAL A 46 -10.24 6.28 -1.07
C VAL A 46 -11.25 5.85 0.00
N GLN A 47 -12.47 6.38 -0.05
CA GLN A 47 -13.45 6.12 1.02
C GLN A 47 -14.16 4.76 0.92
N ASN A 48 -14.21 4.14 -0.27
CA ASN A 48 -15.11 3.01 -0.56
C ASN A 48 -14.48 1.83 -1.32
N LEU A 49 -13.16 1.75 -1.42
CA LEU A 49 -12.47 0.72 -2.21
C LEU A 49 -11.42 0.00 -1.35
N GLY A 50 -11.33 -1.33 -1.51
CA GLY A 50 -10.54 -2.19 -0.64
C GLY A 50 -9.04 -2.20 -0.94
N MET A 51 -8.66 -2.32 -2.23
CA MET A 51 -7.28 -2.42 -2.68
C MET A 51 -7.10 -1.83 -4.08
N PHE A 52 -5.92 -1.28 -4.38
CA PHE A 52 -5.54 -0.72 -5.67
C PHE A 52 -4.09 -1.00 -6.01
N VAL A 53 -3.81 -1.08 -7.30
CA VAL A 53 -2.46 -1.26 -7.83
C VAL A 53 -2.18 -0.19 -8.88
N GLN A 54 -1.01 0.42 -8.81
CA GLN A 54 -0.42 1.16 -9.91
C GLN A 54 0.93 0.55 -10.27
N VAL A 55 1.18 0.33 -11.56
CA VAL A 55 2.50 -0.01 -12.10
C VAL A 55 3.00 1.17 -12.90
N THR A 56 4.14 1.73 -12.49
CA THR A 56 4.77 2.87 -13.15
C THR A 56 6.05 2.41 -13.84
N TYR A 57 6.11 2.57 -15.16
CA TYR A 57 7.27 2.26 -15.98
C TYR A 57 8.13 3.52 -16.17
N PHE A 58 9.43 3.41 -15.92
CA PHE A 58 10.40 4.50 -16.04
C PHE A 58 11.16 4.40 -17.37
N SER A 59 11.66 5.53 -17.87
CA SER A 59 12.39 5.58 -19.15
C SER A 59 13.67 4.73 -19.16
N CYS A 60 14.25 4.45 -17.99
CA CYS A 60 15.38 3.53 -17.83
C CYS A 60 15.00 2.03 -17.81
N GLY A 61 13.74 1.69 -18.06
CA GLY A 61 13.22 0.31 -17.92
C GLY A 61 12.95 -0.12 -16.47
N GLY A 62 13.15 0.77 -15.50
CA GLY A 62 12.78 0.53 -14.10
C GLY A 62 11.27 0.50 -13.90
N ILE A 63 10.81 -0.17 -12.85
CA ILE A 63 9.39 -0.29 -12.52
C ILE A 63 9.17 0.06 -11.05
N ALA A 64 8.13 0.84 -10.75
CA ALA A 64 7.58 0.97 -9.41
C ALA A 64 6.19 0.36 -9.34
N VAL A 65 5.92 -0.39 -8.27
CA VAL A 65 4.61 -1.00 -8.01
C VAL A 65 4.04 -0.35 -6.74
N GLY A 66 3.04 0.49 -6.90
CA GLY A 66 2.27 1.09 -5.81
C GLY A 66 1.09 0.21 -5.44
N LEU A 67 1.07 -0.31 -4.22
CA LEU A 67 -0.04 -1.09 -3.67
C LEU A 67 -0.69 -0.27 -2.55
N VAL A 68 -2.00 -0.03 -2.65
CA VAL A 68 -2.79 0.68 -1.62
C VAL A 68 -3.87 -0.25 -1.11
N MET A 69 -4.06 -0.30 0.21
CA MET A 69 -5.09 -1.11 0.85
C MET A 69 -5.78 -0.32 1.95
N SER A 70 -7.10 -0.43 2.05
CA SER A 70 -7.86 0.28 3.07
C SER A 70 -7.49 -0.21 4.46
N HIS A 71 -7.08 0.71 5.34
CA HIS A 71 -6.75 0.39 6.72
C HIS A 71 -7.99 -0.08 7.53
N LYS A 72 -9.21 0.07 6.98
CA LYS A 72 -10.45 -0.48 7.56
C LYS A 72 -10.51 -2.01 7.48
N ILE A 73 -9.83 -2.63 6.52
CA ILE A 73 -9.92 -4.08 6.26
C ILE A 73 -8.60 -4.83 6.48
N ALA A 74 -7.50 -4.11 6.66
CA ALA A 74 -6.17 -4.69 6.77
C ALA A 74 -5.23 -3.84 7.61
N ASP A 75 -4.33 -4.51 8.32
CA ASP A 75 -3.14 -3.92 8.93
C ASP A 75 -1.90 -4.16 8.03
N ALA A 76 -0.72 -3.73 8.51
CA ALA A 76 0.53 -3.89 7.77
C ALA A 76 0.88 -5.37 7.50
N LEU A 77 0.60 -6.28 8.44
CA LEU A 77 0.89 -7.72 8.25
C LEU A 77 0.01 -8.32 7.16
N SER A 78 -1.28 -7.99 7.19
CA SER A 78 -2.26 -8.40 6.17
C SER A 78 -1.89 -7.86 4.80
N PHE A 79 -1.44 -6.60 4.73
CA PHE A 79 -0.93 -5.99 3.50
C PHE A 79 0.27 -6.77 2.93
N PHE A 80 1.30 -7.04 3.74
CA PHE A 80 2.48 -7.78 3.29
C PHE A 80 2.16 -9.23 2.90
N LEU A 81 1.21 -9.87 3.58
CA LEU A 81 0.75 -11.20 3.21
C LEU A 81 0.18 -11.21 1.79
N VAL A 82 -0.70 -10.26 1.45
CA VAL A 82 -1.27 -10.12 0.10
C VAL A 82 -0.19 -9.80 -0.92
N ALA A 83 0.72 -8.87 -0.63
CA ALA A 83 1.81 -8.51 -1.53
C ALA A 83 2.74 -9.71 -1.82
N ASN A 84 3.13 -10.47 -0.79
CA ASN A 84 3.99 -11.65 -0.93
C ASN A 84 3.29 -12.77 -1.69
N LYS A 85 2.00 -13.02 -1.41
CA LYS A 85 1.19 -14.00 -2.13
C LYS A 85 1.08 -13.63 -3.61
N TRP A 86 0.76 -12.37 -3.91
CA TRP A 86 0.67 -11.88 -5.28
C TRP A 86 2.00 -12.05 -6.02
N ALA A 87 3.11 -11.70 -5.38
CA ALA A 87 4.45 -11.87 -5.96
C ALA A 87 4.83 -13.34 -6.18
N ALA A 88 4.44 -14.25 -5.28
CA ALA A 88 4.66 -15.70 -5.45
C ALA A 88 3.89 -16.22 -6.67
N VAL A 89 2.58 -15.99 -6.72
CA VAL A 89 1.72 -16.40 -7.85
C VAL A 89 2.22 -15.83 -9.17
N ALA A 90 2.67 -14.57 -9.19
CA ALA A 90 3.20 -13.94 -10.40
C ALA A 90 4.51 -14.59 -10.90
N ARG A 91 5.33 -15.17 -10.00
CA ARG A 91 6.61 -15.80 -10.37
C ARG A 91 6.45 -17.23 -10.88
N ASN A 92 5.62 -18.03 -10.23
CA ASN A 92 5.60 -19.49 -10.47
C ASN A 92 4.18 -20.06 -10.63
N GLY A 93 3.14 -19.24 -10.58
CA GLY A 93 1.76 -19.69 -10.63
C GLY A 93 1.34 -20.51 -9.40
N ASN A 94 2.19 -20.62 -8.38
CA ASN A 94 1.93 -21.44 -7.21
C ASN A 94 1.14 -20.65 -6.16
N TYR A 95 -0.01 -21.20 -5.79
CA TYR A 95 -0.83 -20.67 -4.72
C TYR A 95 -0.41 -21.22 -3.36
N ASP A 96 0.43 -22.24 -3.25
CA ASP A 96 0.69 -22.90 -1.97
C ASP A 96 1.92 -22.36 -1.21
N ASP A 97 2.79 -21.58 -1.88
CA ASP A 97 4.06 -21.09 -1.31
C ASP A 97 3.89 -20.10 -0.15
N VAL A 98 2.75 -19.40 -0.08
CA VAL A 98 2.46 -18.41 0.94
C VAL A 98 1.10 -18.74 1.56
N PRO A 99 0.92 -18.73 2.89
CA PRO A 99 -0.37 -19.00 3.51
C PRO A 99 -1.50 -18.15 2.92
N CYS A 100 -2.68 -18.73 2.76
CA CYS A 100 -3.86 -17.98 2.33
C CYS A 100 -4.32 -17.03 3.44
N PRO A 101 -4.73 -15.79 3.12
CA PRO A 101 -5.34 -14.90 4.10
C PRO A 101 -6.64 -15.51 4.62
N MET A 102 -6.84 -15.43 5.94
CA MET A 102 -8.07 -15.88 6.59
C MET A 102 -9.00 -14.68 6.81
N PHE A 103 -10.22 -14.77 6.29
CA PHE A 103 -11.23 -13.71 6.42
C PHE A 103 -12.26 -14.02 7.50
N GLU A 104 -11.81 -14.42 8.68
CA GLU A 104 -12.67 -14.76 9.82
C GLU A 104 -12.78 -13.63 10.86
N GLY A 105 -12.36 -12.41 10.51
CA GLY A 105 -12.30 -11.28 11.44
C GLY A 105 -13.62 -11.01 12.18
N ALA A 106 -14.76 -11.04 11.48
CA ALA A 106 -16.08 -10.84 12.10
C ALA A 106 -16.55 -11.99 13.00
N LYS A 107 -16.01 -13.20 12.80
CA LYS A 107 -16.30 -14.38 13.64
C LYS A 107 -15.48 -14.31 14.94
N ILE A 108 -14.22 -13.89 14.85
CA ILE A 108 -13.32 -13.73 16.00
C ILE A 108 -13.68 -12.46 16.79
N PHE A 109 -14.03 -11.39 16.07
CA PHE A 109 -14.37 -10.07 16.62
C PHE A 109 -15.70 -9.58 16.01
N PRO A 110 -16.85 -9.99 16.58
CA PRO A 110 -18.17 -9.58 16.08
C PRO A 110 -18.31 -8.05 16.02
N PRO A 111 -18.80 -7.49 14.89
CA PRO A 111 -19.03 -6.06 14.77
C PRO A 111 -19.97 -5.55 15.85
N ARG A 112 -19.64 -4.41 16.44
CA ARG A 112 -20.50 -3.68 17.38
C ARG A 112 -21.00 -2.41 16.72
N ASP A 113 -22.16 -1.92 17.14
CA ASP A 113 -22.65 -0.62 16.70
C ASP A 113 -21.68 0.49 17.12
N SER A 114 -21.08 1.13 16.14
CA SER A 114 -20.09 2.19 16.31
C SER A 114 -20.70 3.58 16.22
N ALA A 115 -22.04 3.73 16.24
CA ALA A 115 -22.70 5.04 16.12
C ALA A 115 -22.25 6.07 17.17
N ARG A 116 -21.72 5.62 18.32
CA ARG A 116 -21.16 6.48 19.38
C ARG A 116 -19.64 6.70 19.27
N PHE A 117 -18.96 5.92 18.43
CA PHE A 117 -17.53 6.08 18.19
C PHE A 117 -17.33 7.09 17.07
N LYS A 118 -17.05 8.34 17.45
CA LYS A 118 -16.51 9.34 16.54
C LYS A 118 -14.99 9.18 16.55
N PRO A 119 -14.36 8.50 15.57
CA PRO A 119 -12.91 8.50 15.49
C PRO A 119 -12.47 9.96 15.43
N SER A 120 -11.59 10.37 16.34
CA SER A 120 -10.97 11.68 16.22
C SER A 120 -10.15 11.66 14.93
N THR A 121 -10.66 12.25 13.86
CA THR A 121 -9.79 12.72 12.78
C THR A 121 -8.92 13.78 13.43
N GLY A 122 -7.66 13.44 13.74
CA GLY A 122 -6.76 14.38 14.40
C GLY A 122 -6.84 15.72 13.66
N ILE A 123 -7.19 16.79 14.38
CA ILE A 123 -7.24 18.12 13.78
C ILE A 123 -5.80 18.50 13.45
N MET A 124 -5.37 18.22 12.23
CA MET A 124 -4.09 18.70 11.72
C MET A 124 -4.30 20.16 11.34
N LYS A 125 -3.88 21.07 12.22
CA LYS A 125 -3.95 22.52 11.97
C LYS A 125 -3.01 22.97 10.85
N GLU A 126 -1.99 22.17 10.55
CA GLU A 126 -0.94 22.45 9.57
C GLU A 126 -0.63 21.17 8.78
N GLU A 127 -0.17 21.31 7.53
CA GLU A 127 0.29 20.17 6.75
C GLU A 127 1.53 19.54 7.39
N PRO A 128 1.49 18.25 7.76
CA PRO A 128 2.67 17.59 8.31
C PRO A 128 3.77 17.47 7.26
N VAL A 129 5.02 17.64 7.70
CA VAL A 129 6.21 17.35 6.88
C VAL A 129 6.75 16.00 7.29
N THR A 130 6.71 15.03 6.37
CA THR A 130 7.31 13.71 6.57
C THR A 130 8.77 13.72 6.11
N LYS A 131 9.67 13.17 6.94
CA LYS A 131 11.09 12.96 6.61
C LYS A 131 11.47 11.50 6.82
N ILE A 132 12.43 11.03 6.01
CA ILE A 132 13.01 9.69 6.14
C ILE A 132 14.32 9.83 6.91
N PHE A 133 14.43 9.11 8.03
CA PHE A 133 15.65 9.04 8.83
C PHE A 133 16.24 7.63 8.69
N MET A 134 17.50 7.55 8.24
CA MET A 134 18.20 6.29 8.05
C MET A 134 19.07 5.99 9.26
N PHE A 135 18.86 4.82 9.86
CA PHE A 135 19.70 4.29 10.94
C PHE A 135 20.51 3.11 10.39
N PRO A 136 21.81 3.30 10.06
CA PRO A 136 22.64 2.21 9.62
C PRO A 136 22.88 1.21 10.76
N ALA A 137 23.19 -0.05 10.41
CA ALA A 137 23.38 -1.13 11.37
C ALA A 137 24.35 -0.75 12.52
N SER A 138 25.45 -0.06 12.20
CA SER A 138 26.41 0.42 13.20
C SER A 138 25.80 1.37 14.25
N LYS A 139 24.87 2.25 13.85
CA LYS A 139 24.17 3.15 14.79
C LYS A 139 23.13 2.42 15.62
N ILE A 140 22.50 1.39 15.07
CA ILE A 140 21.56 0.53 15.82
C ILE A 140 22.33 -0.23 16.90
N SER A 141 23.48 -0.82 16.57
CA SER A 141 24.32 -1.54 17.55
C SER A 141 24.73 -0.64 18.72
N THR A 142 25.18 0.58 18.45
CA THR A 142 25.52 1.54 19.51
C THR A 142 24.32 1.91 20.41
N LEU A 143 23.08 1.88 19.88
CA LEU A 143 21.88 2.15 20.69
C LEU A 143 21.50 0.96 21.57
N GLN A 144 21.76 -0.27 21.14
CA GLN A 144 21.46 -1.50 21.89
C GLN A 144 22.43 -1.75 23.06
N GLU A 145 23.63 -1.17 22.99
CA GLU A 145 24.65 -1.26 24.05
C GLU A 145 24.39 -0.31 25.23
N ARG A 146 23.37 0.55 25.16
CA ARG A 146 22.97 1.47 26.23
C ARG A 146 21.83 0.90 27.06
#